data_AF-X1GMV7-F1
#
_entry.id   AF-X1GMV7-F1
#
_cell.length_a   1.000
_cell.length_b   1.000
_cell.length_c   1.000
_cell.angle_alpha   90.00
_cell.angle_beta   90.00
_cell.angle_gamma   90.00
#
_symmetry.space_group_name_H-M   'P 1'
#
loop_
_entity.id
_entity.type
_entity.pdbx_description
1 polymer ?
#
loop_
_entity_poly.entity_id
_entity_poly.type
_entity_poly.pdbx_seq_one_letter_code
_entity_poly.pdbx_strand_id
1 'polypeptide(L)'
;EKKLETERVLLAAGRVPGLGNIDVQRLGIELDGKTIKVDEKMRTNIPGIYAVGDVVGKIMLAHVASREGIVAVENISGKEVLMDYKVVPNCVFSMPEVASVGLTEEEARKENDNIKVSKFPFMANGKALAMGEIEGMVKIIADGDTLELLGLHILGVHASDLIAEGTLALSMEATAFEIVNTIHAHPTLAETIAEAAEGIVSKPIHLARV
;
A
#
# COMPACT_ATOMS: atom_id res chain seq x y z
N GLU A 1 24.36 24.01 18.94
CA GLU A 1 23.10 23.38 19.40
C GLU A 1 21.95 24.31 19.03
N LYS A 2 20.93 23.84 18.30
CA LYS A 2 19.74 24.65 17.98
C LYS A 2 18.65 24.32 19.02
N LYS A 3 18.06 25.33 19.67
CA LYS A 3 17.00 25.18 20.68
C LYS A 3 15.69 25.77 20.16
N LEU A 4 14.57 25.12 20.46
CA LEU A 4 13.21 25.57 20.14
C LEU A 4 12.36 25.48 21.41
N GLU A 5 11.72 26.58 21.81
CA GLU A 5 10.80 26.61 22.95
C GLU A 5 9.37 26.29 22.50
N THR A 6 8.69 25.41 23.23
CA THR A 6 7.30 24.96 22.96
C THR A 6 6.61 24.55 24.26
N GLU A 7 5.27 24.56 24.29
CA GLU A 7 4.48 24.13 25.44
C GLU A 7 4.37 22.60 25.57
N ARG A 8 4.43 21.90 24.44
CA ARG A 8 4.22 20.45 24.34
C ARG A 8 5.09 19.82 23.25
N VAL A 9 5.39 18.54 23.43
CA VAL A 9 6.13 17.70 22.48
C VAL A 9 5.36 16.40 22.27
N LEU A 10 5.14 16.02 21.01
CA LEU A 10 4.62 14.71 20.61
C LEU A 10 5.79 13.85 20.13
N LEU A 11 6.02 12.71 20.79
CA LEU A 11 7.02 11.73 20.36
C LEU A 11 6.33 10.60 19.57
N ALA A 12 6.38 10.69 18.24
CA ALA A 12 5.83 9.70 17.32
C ALA A 12 6.94 9.00 16.51
N ALA A 13 8.01 8.56 17.18
CA ALA A 13 9.22 8.02 16.54
C ALA A 13 9.12 6.54 16.13
N GLY A 14 8.00 5.86 16.40
CA GLY A 14 7.78 4.46 16.06
C GLY A 14 7.07 3.67 17.15
N ARG A 15 7.04 2.35 16.96
CA ARG A 15 6.40 1.37 17.86
C ARG A 15 7.37 0.25 18.18
N VAL A 16 7.09 -0.48 19.25
CA VAL A 16 7.78 -1.72 19.61
C VAL A 16 6.76 -2.81 19.92
N PRO A 17 7.07 -4.09 19.66
CA PRO A 17 6.21 -5.23 19.98
C PRO A 17 5.72 -5.21 21.44
N GLY A 18 4.41 -5.23 21.63
CA GLY A 18 3.78 -5.34 22.94
C GLY A 18 3.55 -6.79 23.33
N LEU A 19 4.51 -7.41 24.03
CA LEU A 19 4.38 -8.80 24.50
C LEU A 19 3.56 -8.95 25.79
N GLY A 20 3.16 -7.84 26.41
CA GLY A 20 2.39 -7.83 27.65
C GLY A 20 3.11 -8.58 28.78
N ASN A 21 2.38 -9.48 29.44
CA ASN A 21 2.91 -10.33 30.52
C ASN A 21 3.33 -11.74 30.04
N ILE A 22 3.45 -11.94 28.72
CA ILE A 22 3.84 -13.25 28.16
C ILE A 22 5.36 -13.36 28.15
N ASP A 23 5.88 -14.29 28.94
CA ASP A 23 7.30 -14.64 28.94
C ASP A 23 7.62 -15.59 27.77
N VAL A 24 7.70 -15.00 26.57
CA VAL A 24 7.95 -15.73 25.32
C VAL A 24 9.29 -16.50 25.35
N GLN A 25 10.30 -15.98 26.05
CA GLN A 25 11.60 -16.65 26.19
C GLN A 25 11.49 -17.90 27.05
N ARG A 26 10.76 -17.85 28.17
CA ARG A 26 10.50 -19.02 29.00
C ARG A 26 9.63 -20.07 28.30
N LEU A 27 8.76 -19.66 27.38
CA LEU A 27 8.00 -20.55 26.51
C LEU A 27 8.85 -21.17 25.39
N GLY A 28 10.10 -20.73 25.20
CA GLY A 28 11.00 -21.21 24.14
C GLY A 28 10.62 -20.70 22.75
N ILE A 29 9.81 -19.63 22.65
CA ILE A 29 9.45 -19.02 21.38
C ILE A 29 10.64 -18.21 20.85
N GLU A 30 11.06 -18.50 19.61
CA GLU A 30 12.14 -17.77 18.94
C GLU A 30 11.74 -16.32 18.66
N LEU A 31 12.67 -15.41 18.90
CA LEU A 31 12.54 -14.00 18.57
C LEU A 31 13.49 -13.63 17.43
N ASP A 32 13.09 -12.65 16.63
CA ASP A 32 13.97 -11.92 15.71
C ASP A 32 14.14 -10.49 16.24
N GLY A 33 15.26 -10.24 16.93
CA GLY A 33 15.43 -9.03 17.72
C GLY A 33 14.40 -8.92 18.85
N LYS A 34 13.40 -8.05 18.68
CA LYS A 34 12.31 -7.82 19.67
C LYS A 34 10.96 -8.40 19.24
N THR A 35 10.85 -8.92 18.02
CA THR A 35 9.61 -9.45 17.45
C THR A 35 9.58 -10.97 17.58
N ILE A 36 8.38 -11.56 17.53
CA ILE A 36 8.21 -13.01 17.47
C ILE A 36 8.52 -13.47 16.04
N LYS A 37 9.44 -14.42 15.92
CA LYS A 37 9.79 -15.02 14.63
C LYS A 37 8.68 -15.97 14.20
N VAL A 38 8.20 -15.79 12.97
CA VAL A 38 7.20 -16.67 12.35
C VAL A 38 7.57 -17.01 10.90
N ASP A 39 7.10 -18.17 10.44
CA ASP A 39 7.16 -18.55 9.02
C ASP A 39 6.07 -17.84 8.18
N GLU A 40 5.95 -18.16 6.89
CA GLU A 40 4.93 -17.59 5.99
C GLU A 40 3.49 -18.01 6.31
N LYS A 41 3.32 -19.03 7.16
CA LYS A 41 2.02 -19.52 7.65
C LYS A 41 1.66 -18.95 9.02
N MET A 42 2.44 -17.97 9.49
CA MET A 42 2.31 -17.32 10.80
C MET A 42 2.62 -18.25 11.98
N ARG A 43 3.31 -19.38 11.74
CA ARG A 43 3.69 -20.34 12.78
C ARG A 43 4.97 -19.90 13.47
N THR A 44 5.00 -20.03 14.78
CA THR A 44 6.26 -19.93 15.55
C THR A 44 7.08 -21.23 15.41
N ASN A 45 8.24 -21.29 16.06
CA ASN A 45 9.02 -22.52 16.20
C ASN A 45 8.32 -23.60 17.06
N ILE A 46 7.29 -23.24 17.86
CA ILE A 46 6.55 -24.19 18.70
C ILE A 46 5.29 -24.65 17.96
N PRO A 47 5.11 -25.97 17.71
CA PRO A 47 3.92 -26.48 17.03
C PRO A 47 2.62 -26.08 17.75
N GLY A 48 1.66 -25.58 16.97
CA GLY A 48 0.37 -25.11 17.49
C GLY A 48 0.36 -23.69 18.04
N ILE A 49 1.51 -23.02 18.12
CA ILE A 49 1.60 -21.60 18.52
C ILE A 49 1.84 -20.73 17.29
N TYR A 50 1.01 -19.71 17.15
CA TYR A 50 1.02 -18.72 16.07
C TYR A 50 1.17 -17.32 16.67
N ALA A 51 1.70 -16.39 15.88
CA ALA A 51 1.75 -14.96 16.23
C ALA A 51 1.43 -14.12 14.99
N VAL A 52 0.70 -13.01 15.19
CA VAL A 52 0.23 -12.12 14.12
C VAL A 52 0.24 -10.67 14.60
N GLY A 53 0.26 -9.74 13.67
CA GLY A 53 0.23 -8.30 13.85
C GLY A 53 1.55 -7.72 14.32
N ASP A 54 1.48 -6.58 15.00
CA ASP A 54 2.63 -5.78 15.43
C ASP A 54 3.69 -6.56 16.23
N VAL A 55 3.34 -7.69 16.87
CA VAL A 55 4.33 -8.52 17.59
C VAL A 55 5.27 -9.28 16.67
N VAL A 56 4.89 -9.53 15.41
CA VAL A 56 5.73 -10.12 14.36
C VAL A 56 6.60 -9.04 13.69
N GLY A 57 6.12 -7.80 13.66
CA GLY A 57 6.89 -6.62 13.26
C GLY A 57 7.29 -6.51 11.79
N LYS A 58 6.62 -7.26 10.89
CA LYS A 58 6.81 -7.16 9.44
C LYS A 58 6.22 -5.85 8.90
N ILE A 59 4.90 -5.68 8.98
CA ILE A 59 4.20 -4.44 8.61
C ILE A 59 3.18 -4.12 9.71
N MET A 60 3.39 -3.00 10.42
CA MET A 60 2.56 -2.60 11.57
C MET A 60 1.31 -1.83 11.13
N LEU A 61 0.43 -2.50 10.36
CA LEU A 61 -0.83 -1.97 9.85
C LEU A 61 -2.00 -2.89 10.23
N ALA A 62 -3.15 -2.30 10.54
CA ALA A 62 -4.31 -3.03 11.06
C ALA A 62 -4.87 -4.07 10.07
N HIS A 63 -4.94 -3.74 8.78
CA HIS A 63 -5.39 -4.65 7.73
C HIS A 63 -4.40 -5.79 7.49
N VAL A 64 -3.10 -5.56 7.68
CA VAL A 64 -2.08 -6.63 7.64
C VAL A 64 -2.29 -7.58 8.81
N ALA A 65 -2.37 -7.06 10.04
CA ALA A 65 -2.60 -7.88 11.24
C ALA A 65 -3.88 -8.73 11.13
N SER A 66 -4.94 -8.16 10.54
CA SER A 66 -6.19 -8.88 10.29
C SER A 66 -6.01 -10.02 9.28
N ARG A 67 -5.29 -9.79 8.18
CA ARG A 67 -5.00 -10.81 7.18
C ARG A 67 -4.09 -11.91 7.71
N GLU A 68 -3.04 -11.56 8.45
CA GLU A 68 -2.17 -12.50 9.15
C GLU A 68 -2.98 -13.38 10.11
N GLY A 69 -3.94 -12.80 10.86
CA GLY A 69 -4.87 -13.53 11.70
C GLY A 69 -5.71 -14.57 10.94
N ILE A 70 -6.23 -14.20 9.77
CA ILE A 70 -6.95 -15.12 8.88
C ILE A 70 -6.02 -16.25 8.43
N VAL A 71 -4.81 -15.93 7.95
CA VAL A 71 -3.81 -16.93 7.52
C VAL A 71 -3.48 -17.90 8.65
N ALA A 72 -3.26 -17.40 9.87
CA ALA A 72 -2.99 -18.24 11.04
C ALA A 72 -4.16 -19.21 11.31
N VAL A 73 -5.40 -18.72 11.35
CA VAL A 73 -6.59 -19.56 11.61
C VAL A 73 -6.83 -20.58 10.50
N GLU A 74 -6.60 -20.21 9.24
CA GLU A 74 -6.69 -21.14 8.12
C GLU A 74 -5.69 -22.28 8.25
N ASN A 75 -4.45 -21.98 8.63
CA ASN A 75 -3.42 -22.99 8.87
C ASN A 75 -3.67 -23.82 10.13
N ILE A 76 -4.24 -23.24 11.20
CA ILE A 76 -4.73 -23.99 12.37
C ILE A 76 -5.80 -25.00 11.95
N SER A 77 -6.65 -24.63 10.99
CA SER A 77 -7.72 -25.47 10.45
C SER A 77 -7.25 -26.54 9.45
N GLY A 78 -5.94 -26.69 9.26
CA GLY A 78 -5.34 -27.68 8.35
C GLY A 78 -5.32 -27.27 6.88
N LYS A 79 -5.61 -26.00 6.56
CA LYS A 79 -5.32 -25.45 5.22
C LYS A 79 -3.83 -25.13 5.10
N GLU A 80 -3.40 -24.82 3.88
CA GLU A 80 -2.01 -24.52 3.53
C GLU A 80 -1.95 -23.15 2.85
N VAL A 81 -2.15 -22.09 3.66
CA VAL A 81 -2.26 -20.70 3.17
C VAL A 81 -1.00 -19.94 3.54
N LEU A 82 -0.42 -19.20 2.59
CA LEU A 82 0.74 -18.35 2.82
C LEU A 82 0.30 -16.88 2.94
N MET A 83 0.99 -16.14 3.79
CA MET A 83 0.83 -14.70 3.88
C MET A 83 1.65 -14.01 2.78
N ASP A 84 0.97 -13.29 1.91
CA ASP A 84 1.60 -12.46 0.89
C ASP A 84 1.66 -10.99 1.36
N TYR A 85 2.86 -10.44 1.36
CA TYR A 85 3.14 -9.05 1.75
C TYR A 85 3.46 -8.14 0.55
N LYS A 86 3.48 -8.67 -0.68
CA LYS A 86 3.84 -7.90 -1.88
C LYS A 86 2.85 -6.77 -2.15
N VAL A 87 1.57 -7.01 -1.89
CA VAL A 87 0.49 -6.08 -2.20
C VAL A 87 -0.20 -5.63 -0.92
N VAL A 88 0.43 -4.70 -0.21
CA VAL A 88 -0.11 -4.09 1.01
C VAL A 88 -0.25 -2.59 0.79
N PRO A 89 -1.48 -2.03 0.80
CA PRO A 89 -1.66 -0.59 0.70
C PRO A 89 -1.25 0.09 2.00
N ASN A 90 -0.71 1.30 1.89
CA ASN A 90 -0.40 2.18 2.99
C ASN A 90 -1.14 3.51 2.81
N CYS A 91 -1.69 4.06 3.90
CA CYS A 91 -2.50 5.27 3.88
C CYS A 91 -2.11 6.23 5.01
N VAL A 92 -2.03 7.51 4.69
CA VAL A 92 -1.90 8.63 5.63
C VAL A 92 -3.15 9.50 5.48
N PHE A 93 -3.94 9.56 6.55
CA PHE A 93 -5.23 10.25 6.59
C PHE A 93 -5.08 11.76 6.89
N SER A 94 -4.14 12.42 6.22
CA SER A 94 -3.97 13.87 6.23
C SER A 94 -4.97 14.56 5.30
N MET A 95 -4.90 15.89 5.20
CA MET A 95 -5.69 16.65 4.24
C MET A 95 -4.75 17.44 3.32
N PRO A 96 -4.61 17.08 2.03
CA PRO A 96 -5.19 15.89 1.38
C PRO A 96 -4.59 14.57 1.88
N GLU A 97 -5.28 13.46 1.59
CA GLU A 97 -4.81 12.12 1.97
C GLU A 97 -3.65 11.67 1.07
N VAL A 98 -2.86 10.71 1.57
CA VAL A 98 -1.83 10.02 0.80
C VAL A 98 -2.08 8.52 0.88
N ALA A 99 -2.05 7.84 -0.27
CA ALA A 99 -2.12 6.39 -0.31
C ALA A 99 -1.16 5.82 -1.35
N SER A 100 -0.58 4.66 -1.08
CA SER A 100 0.31 3.98 -2.02
C SER A 100 0.22 2.46 -1.90
N VAL A 101 0.50 1.76 -2.99
CA VAL A 101 0.63 0.30 -3.05
C VAL A 101 1.64 -0.07 -4.14
N GLY A 102 2.38 -1.16 -3.93
CA GLY A 102 3.44 -1.62 -4.84
C GLY A 102 4.72 -0.80 -4.72
N LEU A 103 5.55 -0.86 -5.76
CA LEU A 103 6.88 -0.27 -5.80
C LEU A 103 6.80 1.26 -5.87
N THR A 104 7.72 1.92 -5.17
CA THR A 104 8.09 3.32 -5.46
C THR A 104 8.82 3.40 -6.80
N GLU A 105 8.92 4.61 -7.37
CA GLU A 105 9.69 4.79 -8.61
C GLU A 105 11.18 4.50 -8.40
N GLU A 106 11.72 4.76 -7.21
CA GLU A 106 13.11 4.45 -6.91
C GLU A 106 13.36 2.94 -6.87
N GLU A 107 12.47 2.18 -6.23
CA GLU A 107 12.51 0.70 -6.20
C GLU A 107 12.30 0.12 -7.61
N ALA A 108 11.28 0.60 -8.33
CA ALA A 108 11.00 0.14 -9.68
C ALA A 108 12.18 0.35 -10.63
N ARG A 109 12.91 1.48 -10.53
CA ARG A 109 14.14 1.73 -11.31
C ARG A 109 15.33 0.88 -10.91
N LYS A 110 15.35 0.32 -9.68
CA LYS A 110 16.40 -0.59 -9.22
C LYS A 110 16.11 -2.03 -9.62
N GLU A 111 14.84 -2.41 -9.65
CA GLU A 111 14.39 -3.79 -9.85
C GLU A 111 14.07 -4.11 -11.32
N ASN A 112 13.85 -3.08 -12.17
CA ASN A 112 13.44 -3.26 -13.55
C ASN A 112 14.31 -2.41 -14.50
N ASP A 113 14.64 -2.98 -15.66
CA ASP A 113 15.47 -2.31 -16.67
C ASP A 113 14.73 -1.20 -17.42
N ASN A 114 13.41 -1.37 -17.62
CA ASN A 114 12.56 -0.45 -18.36
C ASN A 114 11.27 -0.18 -17.58
N ILE A 115 11.01 1.06 -17.20
CA ILE A 115 9.76 1.46 -16.54
C ILE A 115 9.11 2.64 -17.23
N LYS A 116 7.79 2.71 -17.14
CA LYS A 116 6.99 3.88 -17.49
C LYS A 116 6.37 4.48 -16.24
N VAL A 117 6.33 5.81 -16.21
CA VAL A 117 5.74 6.57 -15.11
C VAL A 117 4.80 7.61 -15.71
N SER A 118 3.58 7.65 -15.20
CA SER A 118 2.55 8.60 -15.61
C SER A 118 1.93 9.25 -14.38
N LYS A 119 1.49 10.50 -14.56
CA LYS A 119 0.87 11.30 -13.51
C LYS A 119 -0.34 12.03 -14.06
N PHE A 120 -1.43 12.04 -13.30
CA PHE A 120 -2.62 12.82 -13.62
C PHE A 120 -3.03 13.68 -12.41
N PRO A 121 -3.12 15.02 -12.55
CA PRO A 121 -3.43 15.91 -11.44
C PRO A 121 -4.94 15.98 -11.17
N PHE A 122 -5.33 16.08 -9.89
CA PHE A 122 -6.75 16.23 -9.51
C PHE A 122 -7.36 17.52 -10.07
N MET A 123 -6.57 18.56 -10.35
CA MET A 123 -7.05 19.80 -10.98
C MET A 123 -7.66 19.60 -12.38
N ALA A 124 -7.32 18.50 -13.07
CA ALA A 124 -7.86 18.15 -14.38
C ALA A 124 -9.09 17.22 -14.29
N ASN A 125 -9.52 16.84 -13.08
CA ASN A 125 -10.69 15.99 -12.86
C ASN A 125 -11.94 16.83 -12.54
N GLY A 126 -13.04 16.57 -13.27
CA GLY A 126 -14.29 17.31 -13.10
C GLY A 126 -14.97 17.11 -11.75
N LYS A 127 -14.87 15.92 -11.14
CA LYS A 127 -15.42 15.65 -9.81
C LYS A 127 -14.66 16.39 -8.72
N ALA A 128 -13.33 16.41 -8.78
CA ALA A 128 -12.46 17.15 -7.88
C ALA A 128 -12.76 18.65 -7.93
N LEU A 129 -12.90 19.22 -9.13
CA LEU A 129 -13.34 20.61 -9.33
C LEU A 129 -14.70 20.89 -8.69
N ALA A 130 -15.68 20.00 -8.88
CA ALA A 130 -17.01 20.15 -8.29
C ALA A 130 -17.03 20.06 -6.75
N MET A 131 -16.04 19.37 -6.16
CA MET A 131 -15.85 19.28 -4.71
C MET A 131 -15.04 20.44 -4.13
N GLY A 132 -14.34 21.21 -4.96
CA GLY A 132 -13.36 22.21 -4.51
C GLY A 132 -12.05 21.59 -4.02
N GLU A 133 -11.80 20.32 -4.32
CA GLU A 133 -10.69 19.50 -3.79
C GLU A 133 -9.71 19.15 -4.91
N ILE A 134 -8.99 20.16 -5.43
CA ILE A 134 -8.17 20.06 -6.64
C ILE A 134 -6.69 19.73 -6.39
N GLU A 135 -6.29 19.68 -5.11
CA GLU A 135 -4.90 19.45 -4.73
C GLU A 135 -4.51 17.98 -4.91
N GLY A 136 -3.33 17.75 -5.48
CA GLY A 136 -2.72 16.42 -5.58
C GLY A 136 -2.74 15.80 -6.98
N MET A 137 -2.38 14.52 -7.03
CA MET A 137 -2.21 13.74 -8.25
C MET A 137 -2.32 12.23 -7.99
N VAL A 138 -2.68 11.49 -9.03
CA VAL A 138 -2.42 10.05 -9.13
C VAL A 138 -1.14 9.84 -9.93
N LYS A 139 -0.30 8.90 -9.49
CA LYS A 139 0.91 8.44 -10.17
C LYS A 139 0.86 6.93 -10.33
N ILE A 140 1.03 6.47 -11.57
CA ILE A 140 1.18 5.05 -11.91
C ILE A 140 2.62 4.79 -12.35
N ILE A 141 3.14 3.64 -11.94
CA ILE A 141 4.41 3.08 -12.37
C ILE A 141 4.10 1.71 -12.98
N ALA A 142 4.60 1.45 -14.17
CA ALA A 142 4.40 0.20 -14.89
C ALA A 142 5.70 -0.28 -15.53
N ASP A 143 5.77 -1.58 -15.80
CA ASP A 143 6.83 -2.14 -16.62
C ASP A 143 6.75 -1.55 -18.04
N GLY A 144 7.91 -1.24 -18.63
CA GLY A 144 7.96 -0.55 -19.91
C GLY A 144 7.62 -1.44 -21.11
N ASP A 145 7.78 -2.75 -20.98
CA ASP A 145 7.65 -3.75 -22.04
C ASP A 145 6.29 -4.47 -21.97
N THR A 146 5.88 -4.89 -20.77
CA THR A 146 4.63 -5.64 -20.52
C THR A 146 3.46 -4.74 -20.13
N LEU A 147 3.73 -3.51 -19.69
CA LEU A 147 2.77 -2.58 -19.10
C LEU A 147 2.13 -3.10 -17.79
N GLU A 148 2.68 -4.14 -17.17
CA GLU A 148 2.25 -4.62 -15.86
C GLU A 148 2.36 -3.49 -14.83
N LEU A 149 1.32 -3.32 -14.01
CA LEU A 149 1.32 -2.35 -12.93
C LEU A 149 2.38 -2.72 -11.91
N LEU A 150 3.29 -1.80 -11.59
CA LEU A 150 4.33 -1.99 -10.57
C LEU A 150 4.01 -1.21 -9.29
N GLY A 151 3.31 -0.07 -9.42
CA GLY A 151 2.91 0.72 -8.26
C GLY A 151 1.90 1.82 -8.58
N LEU A 152 1.05 2.11 -7.61
CA LEU A 152 0.07 3.20 -7.65
C LEU A 152 0.25 4.07 -6.41
N HIS A 153 0.35 5.38 -6.62
CA HIS A 153 0.56 6.38 -5.57
C HIS A 153 -0.42 7.53 -5.77
N ILE A 154 -1.14 7.90 -4.72
CA ILE A 154 -2.21 8.89 -4.77
C ILE A 154 -1.95 9.92 -3.66
N LEU A 155 -1.94 11.19 -4.04
CA LEU A 155 -2.05 12.33 -3.15
C LEU A 155 -3.34 13.04 -3.56
N GLY A 156 -4.34 13.14 -2.69
CA GLY A 156 -5.60 13.77 -3.06
C GLY A 156 -6.77 13.39 -2.15
N VAL A 157 -7.94 13.94 -2.45
CA VAL A 157 -9.18 13.61 -1.72
C VAL A 157 -9.57 12.14 -1.99
N HIS A 158 -10.00 11.42 -0.95
CA HIS A 158 -10.33 9.99 -1.01
C HIS A 158 -9.18 9.07 -1.48
N ALA A 159 -7.91 9.46 -1.31
CA ALA A 159 -6.79 8.60 -1.70
C ALA A 159 -6.84 7.22 -1.03
N SER A 160 -7.24 7.16 0.24
CA SER A 160 -7.36 5.92 1.01
C SER A 160 -8.46 4.98 0.52
N ASP A 161 -9.51 5.50 -0.12
CA ASP A 161 -10.56 4.71 -0.76
C ASP A 161 -10.13 4.25 -2.17
N LEU A 162 -9.55 5.18 -2.94
CA LEU A 162 -9.16 4.95 -4.34
C LEU A 162 -8.03 3.91 -4.48
N ILE A 163 -7.13 3.81 -3.49
CA ILE A 163 -6.01 2.88 -3.53
C ILE A 163 -6.43 1.40 -3.59
N ALA A 164 -7.67 1.10 -3.20
CA ALA A 164 -8.21 -0.26 -3.28
C ALA A 164 -8.21 -0.80 -4.72
N GLU A 165 -8.44 0.05 -5.72
CA GLU A 165 -8.39 -0.35 -7.13
C GLU A 165 -6.97 -0.79 -7.54
N GLY A 166 -5.95 0.02 -7.22
CA GLY A 166 -4.56 -0.36 -7.50
C GLY A 166 -4.10 -1.57 -6.70
N THR A 167 -4.63 -1.75 -5.49
CA THR A 167 -4.35 -2.94 -4.67
C THR A 167 -4.89 -4.19 -5.36
N LEU A 168 -6.13 -4.16 -5.84
CA LEU A 168 -6.71 -5.27 -6.58
C LEU A 168 -5.97 -5.51 -7.90
N ALA A 169 -5.67 -4.45 -8.64
CA ALA A 169 -4.95 -4.52 -9.92
C ALA A 169 -3.57 -5.19 -9.76
N LEU A 170 -2.78 -4.78 -8.77
CA LEU A 170 -1.49 -5.41 -8.46
C LEU A 170 -1.65 -6.88 -8.05
N SER A 171 -2.64 -7.21 -7.23
CA SER A 171 -2.91 -8.61 -6.85
C SER A 171 -3.32 -9.49 -8.02
N MET A 172 -3.81 -8.91 -9.11
CA MET A 172 -4.19 -9.60 -10.34
C MET A 172 -3.11 -9.53 -11.43
N GLU A 173 -1.93 -8.96 -11.14
CA GLU A 173 -0.86 -8.71 -12.13
C GLU A 173 -1.40 -7.92 -13.34
N ALA A 174 -2.35 -7.02 -13.10
CA ALA A 174 -3.03 -6.28 -14.14
C ALA A 174 -2.08 -5.28 -14.83
N THR A 175 -2.34 -5.05 -16.11
CA THR A 175 -1.63 -4.08 -16.93
C THR A 175 -2.30 -2.71 -16.91
N ALA A 176 -1.55 -1.66 -17.21
CA ALA A 176 -2.12 -0.32 -17.44
C ALA A 176 -3.18 -0.33 -18.56
N PHE A 177 -3.08 -1.26 -19.53
CA PHE A 177 -4.07 -1.45 -20.58
C PHE A 177 -5.42 -1.93 -20.03
N GLU A 178 -5.44 -2.84 -19.07
CA GLU A 178 -6.68 -3.32 -18.44
C GLU A 178 -7.35 -2.24 -17.59
N ILE A 179 -6.56 -1.40 -16.92
CA ILE A 179 -7.08 -0.22 -16.19
C ILE A 179 -7.74 0.76 -17.18
N VAL A 180 -7.08 1.07 -18.30
CA VAL A 180 -7.63 1.96 -19.35
C VAL A 180 -8.95 1.43 -19.93
N ASN A 181 -9.04 0.12 -20.18
CA ASN A 181 -10.24 -0.48 -20.76
C ASN A 181 -11.39 -0.68 -19.74
N THR A 182 -11.13 -0.41 -18.46
CA THR A 182 -12.18 -0.41 -17.43
C THR A 182 -13.01 0.87 -17.55
N ILE A 183 -14.34 0.71 -17.67
CA ILE A 183 -15.26 1.84 -17.72
C ILE A 183 -15.42 2.43 -16.32
N HIS A 184 -14.65 3.48 -16.03
CA HIS A 184 -14.77 4.27 -14.81
C HIS A 184 -16.02 5.16 -14.88
N ALA A 185 -16.76 5.25 -13.79
CA ALA A 185 -17.97 6.07 -13.74
C ALA A 185 -17.63 7.57 -13.83
N HIS A 186 -18.44 8.33 -14.57
CA HIS A 186 -18.29 9.78 -14.71
C HIS A 186 -19.49 10.54 -14.10
N PRO A 187 -19.29 11.63 -13.32
CA PRO A 187 -18.01 12.11 -12.82
C PRO A 187 -17.61 11.43 -11.50
N THR A 188 -16.40 10.87 -11.42
CA THR A 188 -15.80 10.34 -10.19
C THR A 188 -14.31 10.68 -10.06
N LEU A 189 -13.77 10.53 -8.85
CA LEU A 189 -12.33 10.70 -8.62
C LEU A 189 -11.53 9.52 -9.19
N ALA A 190 -12.14 8.33 -9.32
CA ALA A 190 -11.49 7.14 -9.85
C ALA A 190 -11.05 7.30 -11.32
N GLU A 191 -11.70 8.19 -12.07
CA GLU A 191 -11.26 8.56 -13.43
C GLU A 191 -9.81 9.09 -13.46
N THR A 192 -9.29 9.61 -12.35
CA THR A 192 -7.86 10.01 -12.26
C THR A 192 -6.90 8.82 -12.38
N ILE A 193 -7.30 7.62 -11.95
CA ILE A 193 -6.52 6.39 -12.10
C ILE A 193 -6.51 5.97 -13.58
N ALA A 194 -7.68 5.97 -14.23
CA ALA A 194 -7.81 5.69 -15.65
C ALA A 194 -6.96 6.63 -16.52
N GLU A 195 -7.02 7.94 -16.26
CA GLU A 195 -6.23 8.93 -16.99
C GLU A 195 -4.73 8.81 -16.71
N ALA A 196 -4.33 8.48 -15.47
CA ALA A 196 -2.94 8.18 -15.18
C ALA A 196 -2.47 6.93 -15.95
N ALA A 197 -3.30 5.88 -16.04
CA ALA A 197 -2.99 4.67 -16.78
C ALA A 197 -2.93 4.94 -18.30
N GLU A 198 -3.80 5.81 -18.81
CA GLU A 198 -3.76 6.26 -20.20
C GLU A 198 -2.43 6.93 -20.54
N GLY A 199 -1.81 7.66 -19.60
CA GLY A 199 -0.46 8.19 -19.83
C GLY A 199 0.68 7.16 -19.81
N ILE A 200 0.43 5.92 -19.41
CA ILE A 200 1.36 4.78 -19.60
C ILE A 200 1.19 4.18 -21.00
N VAL A 201 -0.07 3.99 -21.42
CA VAL A 201 -0.42 3.34 -22.70
C VAL A 201 -0.24 4.29 -23.88
N SER A 202 -0.79 5.50 -23.77
CA SER A 202 -0.71 6.55 -24.77
C SER A 202 -0.60 7.95 -24.12
N LYS A 203 -1.68 8.75 -24.11
CA LYS A 203 -1.74 10.12 -23.61
C LYS A 203 -3.08 10.35 -22.92
N PRO A 204 -3.10 10.93 -21.70
CA PRO A 204 -4.35 11.25 -21.01
C PRO A 204 -5.22 12.17 -21.88
N ILE A 205 -6.53 11.94 -21.89
CA ILE A 205 -7.50 12.66 -22.72
C ILE A 205 -7.76 14.05 -22.14
N HIS A 206 -7.77 14.17 -20.81
CA HIS A 206 -8.15 15.39 -20.10
C HIS A 206 -6.96 16.26 -19.69
N LEU A 207 -5.75 15.98 -20.18
CA LEU A 207 -4.58 16.86 -20.04
C LEU A 207 -4.21 17.52 -21.36
N ALA A 208 -4.08 18.85 -21.34
CA ALA A 208 -3.63 19.62 -22.48
C ALA A 208 -2.20 19.22 -22.86
N ARG A 209 -1.95 19.17 -24.18
CA ARG A 209 -0.60 18.96 -24.73
C ARG A 209 0.24 20.19 -24.40
N VAL A 210 1.33 20.00 -23.66
CA VAL A 210 2.42 20.97 -23.58
C VAL A 210 3.59 20.46 -24.41
#